data_AF-A0A8J3DDD7-F1
#
_entry.id   AF-A0A8J3DDD7-F1
#
_cell.length_a   1.000
_cell.length_b   1.000
_cell.length_c   1.000
_cell.angle_alpha   90.00
_cell.angle_beta   90.00
_cell.angle_gamma   90.00
#
_symmetry.space_group_name_H-M   'P 1'
#
loop_
_entity.id
_entity.type
_entity.pdbx_description
1 polymer ?
#
loop_
_entity_poly.entity_id
_entity_poly.type
_entity_poly.pdbx_seq_one_letter_code
_entity_poly.pdbx_strand_id
1 'polypeptide(L)'
;MKLFTVCLLLVSFSSLAQTIPYSSAEPYIRLIAGPENASARRLELSSDIDTTWDRWKDRGYSFGFDPKVTPMYTTVNGILSTPYMVQVRGNDQERNRKRWGYHVFEGYARDDKSRITMLVNKHVEEGRPVAEAYYYSTVYNHSEPAYNWFRIGSDVRQHSFLFGRDKAIFYGSLRLTNALTLGSVGKEDLRELEVPGDAEKEYAEDAKHVNFQALKTGGDGTIFYDKDNHIMVIKLDGQWMKVSVEPLPENVKYPF
;
A
#
# COMPACT_ATOMS: atom_id res chain seq x y z
N MET A 1 4.64 3.61 70.46
CA MET A 1 5.66 4.47 69.80
C MET A 1 6.62 3.70 68.88
N LYS A 2 7.08 2.48 69.20
CA LYS A 2 8.01 1.71 68.34
C LYS A 2 7.45 1.19 67.00
N LEU A 3 6.13 1.00 66.89
CA LEU A 3 5.50 0.47 65.66
C LEU A 3 5.37 1.53 64.55
N PHE A 4 5.20 2.81 64.93
CA PHE A 4 5.01 3.92 63.99
C PHE A 4 6.31 4.28 63.26
N THR A 5 7.45 4.13 63.94
CA THR A 5 8.79 4.40 63.38
C THR A 5 9.18 3.35 62.33
N VAL A 6 8.76 2.10 62.48
CA VAL A 6 9.06 1.01 61.52
C VAL A 6 8.26 1.18 60.21
N CYS A 7 6.99 1.59 60.28
CA CYS A 7 6.20 1.89 59.09
C CYS A 7 6.76 3.09 58.31
N LEU A 8 7.21 4.15 58.98
CA LEU A 8 7.76 5.32 58.28
C LEU A 8 9.05 4.99 57.52
N LEU A 9 9.91 4.14 58.09
CA LEU A 9 11.14 3.66 57.45
C LEU A 9 10.86 2.81 56.20
N LEU A 10 9.85 1.94 56.25
CA LEU A 10 9.47 1.10 55.10
C LEU A 10 8.92 1.91 53.92
N VAL A 11 8.15 2.99 54.17
CA VAL A 11 7.62 3.86 53.10
C VAL A 11 8.75 4.62 52.39
N SER A 12 9.80 5.05 53.11
CA SER A 12 10.97 5.68 52.49
C SER A 12 11.78 4.73 51.60
N PHE A 13 11.89 3.44 51.96
CA PHE A 13 12.56 2.45 51.10
C PHE A 13 11.75 2.09 49.85
N SER A 14 10.41 2.11 49.92
CA SER A 14 9.56 1.89 48.74
C SER A 14 9.63 3.03 47.73
N SER A 15 9.95 4.26 48.16
CA SER A 15 10.10 5.42 47.26
C SER A 15 11.43 5.44 46.48
N LEU A 16 12.48 4.81 47.00
CA LEU A 16 13.79 4.70 46.33
C LEU A 16 13.86 3.55 45.31
N ALA A 17 12.88 2.64 45.30
CA ALA A 17 12.84 1.51 44.36
C ALA A 17 12.21 1.87 43.00
N GLN A 18 11.83 3.13 42.77
CA GLN A 18 11.27 3.62 41.49
C GLN A 18 12.25 4.49 40.68
N THR A 19 13.55 4.49 41.02
CA THR A 19 14.54 5.06 40.11
C THR A 19 14.75 4.09 38.96
N ILE A 20 14.04 4.31 37.85
CA ILE A 20 14.39 3.74 36.55
C ILE A 20 15.89 4.02 36.35
N PRO A 21 16.74 3.00 36.09
CA PRO A 21 18.15 3.23 35.85
C PRO A 21 18.29 4.28 34.75
N TYR A 22 19.01 5.37 35.05
CA TYR A 22 19.32 6.39 34.06
C TYR A 22 20.31 5.77 33.07
N SER A 23 19.78 5.08 32.06
CA SER A 23 20.54 4.69 30.89
C SER A 23 20.96 5.96 30.18
N SER A 24 22.27 6.22 30.10
CA SER A 24 22.78 7.34 29.32
C SER A 24 22.34 7.15 27.87
N ALA A 25 21.55 8.09 27.34
CA ALA A 25 21.10 8.08 25.95
C ALA A 25 22.22 8.46 24.96
N GLU A 26 23.42 8.78 25.46
CA GLU A 26 24.56 9.25 24.67
C GLU A 26 24.98 8.35 23.48
N PRO A 27 24.90 7.00 23.52
CA PRO A 27 25.28 6.19 22.36
C PRO A 27 24.21 6.19 21.24
N TYR A 28 22.96 6.59 21.54
CA TYR A 28 21.83 6.50 20.62
C TYR A 28 21.35 7.86 20.10
N ILE A 29 21.86 8.96 20.67
CA ILE A 29 21.49 10.33 20.36
C ILE A 29 22.76 11.09 20.03
N ARG A 30 22.91 11.49 18.75
CA ARG A 30 24.06 12.25 18.29
C ARG A 30 23.66 13.63 17.77
N LEU A 31 24.26 14.67 18.31
CA LEU A 31 24.15 16.04 17.79
C LEU A 31 25.31 16.33 16.82
N ILE A 32 24.99 16.43 15.54
CA ILE A 32 25.93 16.71 14.46
C ILE A 32 25.96 18.22 14.19
N ALA A 33 27.14 18.82 14.08
CA ALA A 33 27.26 20.23 13.74
C ALA A 33 26.66 20.54 12.35
N GLY A 34 25.96 21.67 12.25
CA GLY A 34 25.55 22.23 10.97
C GLY A 34 26.75 22.79 10.17
N PRO A 35 26.48 23.43 9.02
CA PRO A 35 27.51 24.11 8.23
C PRO A 35 28.32 25.10 9.08
N GLU A 36 29.58 25.35 8.70
CA GLU A 36 30.42 26.36 9.36
C GLU A 36 29.68 27.69 9.43
N ASN A 37 29.60 28.27 10.63
CA ASN A 37 28.85 29.49 11.01
C ASN A 37 27.35 29.33 11.33
N ALA A 38 26.77 28.12 11.34
CA ALA A 38 25.42 27.89 11.86
C ALA A 38 25.44 27.38 13.31
N SER A 39 24.65 27.99 14.19
CA SER A 39 24.37 27.46 15.54
C SER A 39 23.48 26.20 15.50
N ALA A 40 22.93 25.88 14.32
CA ALA A 40 22.06 24.73 14.12
C ALA A 40 22.83 23.41 14.29
N ARG A 41 22.19 22.47 14.99
CA ARG A 41 22.64 21.08 15.11
C ARG A 41 21.64 20.17 14.43
N ARG A 42 22.11 19.09 13.82
CA ARG A 42 21.27 17.98 13.36
C ARG A 42 21.23 16.93 14.46
N LEU A 43 20.05 16.37 14.71
CA LEU A 43 19.89 15.23 15.60
C LEU A 43 19.88 13.95 14.76
N GLU A 44 20.70 12.98 15.15
CA GLU A 44 20.67 11.61 14.64
C GLU A 44 20.25 10.69 15.80
N LEU A 45 19.26 9.85 15.53
CA LEU A 45 18.83 8.77 16.42
C LEU A 45 19.29 7.45 15.83
N SER A 46 19.91 6.61 16.64
CA SER A 46 20.36 5.28 16.25
C SER A 46 19.88 4.24 17.26
N SER A 47 19.84 2.99 16.83
CA SER A 47 19.55 1.84 17.67
C SER A 47 20.46 0.68 17.29
N ASP A 48 20.68 -0.23 18.24
CA ASP A 48 21.42 -1.46 17.98
C ASP A 48 20.62 -2.41 17.11
N ILE A 49 21.29 -3.42 16.55
CA ILE A 49 20.64 -4.58 15.96
C ILE A 49 20.41 -5.59 17.09
N ASP A 50 19.16 -5.95 17.33
CA ASP A 50 18.81 -7.00 18.31
C ASP A 50 18.24 -8.21 17.57
N THR A 51 19.08 -9.19 17.22
CA THR A 51 18.62 -10.44 16.59
C THR A 51 17.72 -11.29 17.50
N THR A 52 17.69 -11.01 18.80
CA THR A 52 16.97 -11.77 19.82
C THR A 52 15.63 -11.14 20.21
N TRP A 53 15.27 -10.00 19.62
CA TRP A 53 14.04 -9.30 19.92
C TRP A 53 12.82 -10.21 19.69
N ASP A 54 12.04 -10.44 20.75
CA ASP A 54 10.94 -11.43 20.75
C ASP A 54 9.88 -11.13 19.67
N ARG A 55 9.68 -9.83 19.37
CA ARG A 55 8.76 -9.36 18.33
C ARG A 55 9.19 -9.78 16.91
N TRP A 56 10.40 -10.26 16.66
CA TRP A 56 10.72 -10.86 15.35
C TRP A 56 9.85 -12.08 15.03
N LYS A 57 9.27 -12.74 16.04
CA LYS A 57 8.30 -13.81 15.85
C LYS A 57 6.96 -13.29 15.32
N ASP A 58 6.65 -12.02 15.62
CA ASP A 58 5.45 -11.35 15.13
C ASP A 58 5.67 -10.90 13.69
N ARG A 59 4.82 -11.40 12.80
CA ARG A 59 4.92 -11.17 11.36
C ARG A 59 4.97 -9.69 11.00
N GLY A 60 4.19 -8.84 11.67
CA GLY A 60 4.16 -7.40 11.41
C GLY A 60 5.54 -6.75 11.50
N TYR A 61 6.44 -7.30 12.33
CA TYR A 61 7.77 -6.76 12.57
C TYR A 61 8.87 -7.44 11.77
N SER A 62 8.78 -8.75 11.48
CA SER A 62 9.82 -9.46 10.72
C SER A 62 9.57 -9.52 9.22
N PHE A 63 8.34 -9.29 8.76
CA PHE A 63 8.04 -9.39 7.35
C PHE A 63 8.81 -8.37 6.52
N GLY A 64 9.78 -8.86 5.75
CA GLY A 64 10.61 -8.05 4.89
C GLY A 64 11.77 -7.35 5.58
N PHE A 65 12.16 -7.80 6.78
CA PHE A 65 13.35 -7.32 7.48
C PHE A 65 14.38 -8.45 7.62
N ASP A 66 15.67 -8.10 7.58
CA ASP A 66 16.76 -9.01 7.96
C ASP A 66 17.17 -8.71 9.41
N PRO A 67 16.84 -9.58 10.38
CA PRO A 67 17.15 -9.34 11.79
C PRO A 67 18.64 -9.21 12.09
N LYS A 68 19.53 -9.65 11.17
CA LYS A 68 20.99 -9.57 11.35
C LYS A 68 21.56 -8.18 11.06
N VAL A 69 20.82 -7.33 10.36
CA VAL A 69 21.28 -6.00 9.95
C VAL A 69 20.28 -4.89 10.25
N THR A 70 19.01 -5.23 10.51
CA THR A 70 17.95 -4.26 10.79
C THR A 70 18.09 -3.74 12.23
N PRO A 71 18.26 -2.43 12.44
CA PRO A 71 18.25 -1.85 13.78
C PRO A 71 16.90 -2.02 14.48
N MET A 72 16.88 -2.01 15.80
CA MET A 72 15.64 -1.97 16.58
C MET A 72 14.80 -0.76 16.19
N TYR A 73 13.49 -0.92 16.13
CA TYR A 73 12.58 0.18 15.84
C TYR A 73 12.71 1.31 16.87
N THR A 74 12.82 2.55 16.39
CA THR A 74 12.63 3.73 17.26
C THR A 74 11.16 4.05 17.33
N THR A 75 10.58 3.94 18.53
CA THR A 75 9.16 4.20 18.75
C THR A 75 8.95 5.63 19.21
N VAL A 76 8.05 6.36 18.53
CA VAL A 76 7.53 7.65 19.00
C VAL A 76 6.19 7.41 19.69
N ASN A 77 6.20 7.36 21.02
CA ASN A 77 4.98 7.23 21.84
C ASN A 77 4.30 8.60 22.02
N GLY A 78 3.88 9.22 20.91
CA GLY A 78 3.30 10.56 20.90
C GLY A 78 3.02 11.05 19.48
N ILE A 79 2.78 12.35 19.34
CA ILE A 79 2.52 12.98 18.05
C ILE A 79 3.86 13.35 17.40
N LEU A 80 4.13 12.84 16.20
CA LEU A 80 5.16 13.38 15.31
C LEU A 80 4.52 14.41 14.40
N SER A 81 4.72 15.70 14.69
CA SER A 81 4.22 16.81 13.87
C SER A 81 5.39 17.69 13.43
N THR A 82 5.46 17.97 12.13
CA THR A 82 6.47 18.83 11.53
C THR A 82 5.87 19.59 10.35
N PRO A 83 6.17 20.89 10.18
CA PRO A 83 5.80 21.62 8.97
C PRO A 83 6.74 21.31 7.79
N TYR A 84 7.76 20.48 8.00
CA TYR A 84 8.76 20.11 7.00
C TYR A 84 8.54 18.68 6.47
N MET A 85 9.11 18.39 5.30
CA MET A 85 9.02 17.08 4.65
C MET A 85 9.64 15.98 5.51
N VAL A 86 8.90 14.88 5.71
CA VAL A 86 9.48 13.58 6.08
C VAL A 86 9.85 12.87 4.78
N GLN A 87 11.14 12.61 4.57
CA GLN A 87 11.62 11.94 3.36
C GLN A 87 11.96 10.48 3.67
N VAL A 88 11.32 9.57 2.94
CA VAL A 88 11.70 8.16 2.90
C VAL A 88 12.40 7.91 1.57
N ARG A 89 13.62 7.37 1.62
CA ARG A 89 14.41 7.05 0.42
C ARG A 89 14.44 5.54 0.25
N GLY A 90 13.92 5.07 -0.89
CA GLY A 90 14.04 3.68 -1.33
C GLY A 90 15.06 3.60 -2.46
N ASN A 91 16.23 3.02 -2.20
CA ASN A 91 17.13 2.59 -3.26
C ASN A 91 17.84 1.29 -2.85
N ASP A 92 18.36 0.57 -3.83
CA ASP A 92 18.91 -0.77 -3.62
C ASP A 92 20.19 -0.83 -2.79
N GLN A 93 20.81 0.32 -2.51
CA GLN A 93 22.09 0.41 -1.81
C GLN A 93 21.94 0.82 -0.34
N GLU A 94 20.72 1.08 0.15
CA GLU A 94 20.48 1.43 1.55
C GLU A 94 20.70 0.23 2.49
N ARG A 95 21.56 0.41 3.49
CA ARG A 95 21.99 -0.63 4.44
C ARG A 95 20.84 -1.27 5.24
N ASN A 96 19.78 -0.51 5.52
CA ASN A 96 18.62 -0.92 6.33
C ASN A 96 17.33 -0.95 5.51
N ARG A 97 17.43 -1.16 4.19
CA ARG A 97 16.24 -1.20 3.33
C ARG A 97 15.27 -2.30 3.77
N LYS A 98 13.98 -1.98 3.76
CA LYS A 98 12.93 -2.99 3.80
C LYS A 98 13.06 -3.91 2.57
N ARG A 99 12.59 -5.15 2.63
CA ARG A 99 12.64 -6.11 1.51
C ARG A 99 12.16 -5.45 0.22
N TRP A 100 12.98 -5.62 -0.82
CA TRP A 100 12.89 -4.99 -2.15
C TRP A 100 13.26 -3.50 -2.25
N GLY A 101 13.47 -2.76 -1.16
CA GLY A 101 13.98 -1.38 -1.23
C GLY A 101 12.99 -0.32 -1.75
N TYR A 102 11.73 -0.69 -1.98
CA TYR A 102 10.71 0.16 -2.61
C TYR A 102 9.66 0.74 -1.64
N HIS A 103 9.63 0.30 -0.38
CA HIS A 103 8.58 0.67 0.57
C HIS A 103 8.75 2.10 1.10
N VAL A 104 7.72 2.93 0.95
CA VAL A 104 7.68 4.32 1.44
C VAL A 104 6.86 4.42 2.74
N PHE A 105 5.73 3.73 2.80
CA PHE A 105 4.81 3.80 3.93
C PHE A 105 4.10 2.47 4.13
N GLU A 106 3.94 2.08 5.40
CA GLU A 106 3.05 0.99 5.79
C GLU A 106 2.23 1.38 7.02
N GLY A 107 0.95 1.04 6.98
CA GLY A 107 0.03 1.21 8.10
C GLY A 107 -0.77 -0.07 8.29
N TYR A 108 -0.97 -0.47 9.54
CA TYR A 108 -1.66 -1.70 9.88
C TYR A 108 -3.05 -1.39 10.44
N ALA A 109 -4.00 -2.27 10.15
CA ALA A 109 -5.31 -2.22 10.76
C ALA A 109 -5.23 -2.50 12.27
N ARG A 110 -6.32 -2.22 13.00
CA ARG A 110 -6.38 -2.41 14.46
C ARG A 110 -6.00 -3.82 14.92
N ASP A 111 -6.22 -4.82 14.08
CA ASP A 111 -5.95 -6.23 14.37
C ASP A 111 -4.56 -6.70 13.90
N ASP A 112 -3.76 -5.82 13.30
CA ASP A 112 -2.43 -6.09 12.74
C ASP A 112 -2.42 -7.13 11.60
N LYS A 113 -3.57 -7.38 10.96
CA LYS A 113 -3.67 -8.39 9.89
C LYS A 113 -3.77 -7.79 8.49
N SER A 114 -4.52 -6.69 8.35
CA SER A 114 -4.63 -5.96 7.07
C SER A 114 -3.66 -4.78 7.06
N ARG A 115 -3.17 -4.41 5.88
CA ARG A 115 -2.09 -3.41 5.78
C ARG A 115 -2.18 -2.55 4.55
N ILE A 116 -2.20 -1.23 4.74
CA ILE A 116 -1.96 -0.27 3.65
C ILE A 116 -0.46 -0.24 3.36
N THR A 117 -0.11 -0.37 2.09
CA THR A 117 1.29 -0.35 1.63
C THR A 117 1.42 0.67 0.51
N MET A 118 2.44 1.52 0.59
CA MET A 118 2.85 2.39 -0.50
C MET A 118 4.27 2.05 -0.94
N LEU A 119 4.43 1.75 -2.24
CA LEU A 119 5.70 1.43 -2.88
C LEU A 119 6.02 2.45 -3.96
N VAL A 120 7.31 2.65 -4.22
CA VAL A 120 7.78 3.44 -5.37
C VAL A 120 8.89 2.69 -6.09
N ASN A 121 8.82 2.69 -7.42
CA ASN A 121 9.81 2.10 -8.33
C ASN A 121 9.96 0.57 -8.20
N LYS A 122 8.97 -0.13 -7.63
CA LYS A 122 8.97 -1.61 -7.61
C LYS A 122 8.92 -2.18 -9.04
N HIS A 123 8.12 -1.54 -9.90
CA HIS A 123 7.89 -1.94 -11.29
C HIS A 123 8.08 -0.78 -12.25
N VAL A 124 8.29 -1.13 -13.52
CA VAL A 124 8.22 -0.22 -14.67
C VAL A 124 7.09 -0.72 -15.57
N GLU A 125 6.09 0.12 -15.78
CA GLU A 125 4.93 -0.17 -16.64
C GLU A 125 4.83 0.93 -17.70
N GLU A 126 4.53 0.55 -18.94
CA GLU A 126 4.44 1.49 -20.08
C GLU A 126 5.67 2.43 -20.19
N GLY A 127 6.86 1.87 -19.93
CA GLY A 127 8.14 2.56 -19.99
C GLY A 127 8.40 3.56 -18.85
N ARG A 128 7.59 3.56 -17.78
CA ARG A 128 7.74 4.48 -16.64
C ARG A 128 7.72 3.74 -15.30
N PRO A 129 8.52 4.16 -14.30
CA PRO A 129 8.46 3.57 -12.97
C PRO A 129 7.14 3.90 -12.27
N VAL A 130 6.61 2.94 -11.52
CA VAL A 130 5.29 3.02 -10.88
C VAL A 130 5.41 3.36 -9.40
N ALA A 131 4.51 4.23 -8.92
CA ALA A 131 4.19 4.37 -7.51
C ALA A 131 2.87 3.65 -7.24
N GLU A 132 2.88 2.74 -6.27
CA GLU A 132 1.77 1.83 -5.99
C GLU A 132 1.23 2.11 -4.59
N ALA A 133 -0.09 2.10 -4.44
CA ALA A 133 -0.75 2.13 -3.13
C ALA A 133 -1.90 1.15 -3.13
N TYR A 134 -1.90 0.23 -2.17
CA TYR A 134 -2.95 -0.79 -2.04
C TYR A 134 -3.17 -1.18 -0.59
N TYR A 135 -4.33 -1.79 -0.31
CA TYR A 135 -4.71 -2.24 1.02
C TYR A 135 -4.84 -3.77 1.05
N TYR A 136 -3.82 -4.46 1.55
CA TYR A 136 -3.85 -5.93 1.67
C TYR A 136 -4.83 -6.37 2.77
N SER A 137 -5.52 -7.48 2.50
CA SER A 137 -6.32 -8.25 3.44
C SER A 137 -5.44 -9.27 4.19
N THR A 138 -6.09 -10.20 4.87
CA THR A 138 -5.40 -11.28 5.59
C THR A 138 -5.01 -12.45 4.68
N VAL A 139 -5.57 -12.52 3.47
CA VAL A 139 -5.25 -13.57 2.49
C VAL A 139 -3.94 -13.21 1.81
N TYR A 140 -3.02 -14.18 1.72
CA TYR A 140 -1.64 -13.91 1.35
C TYR A 140 -1.27 -14.51 -0.01
N ASN A 141 -1.84 -13.95 -1.06
CA ASN A 141 -1.60 -14.36 -2.44
C ASN A 141 -1.86 -13.20 -3.42
N HIS A 142 -1.74 -13.52 -4.72
CA HIS A 142 -2.12 -12.72 -5.88
C HIS A 142 -3.60 -12.31 -5.94
N SER A 143 -4.53 -13.09 -5.42
CA SER A 143 -5.95 -13.03 -5.82
C SER A 143 -6.69 -11.76 -5.39
N GLU A 144 -7.83 -11.46 -6.05
CA GLU A 144 -8.67 -10.30 -5.69
C GLU A 144 -9.05 -10.24 -4.19
N PRO A 145 -9.44 -11.36 -3.52
CA PRO A 145 -9.72 -11.36 -2.08
C PRO A 145 -8.52 -11.04 -1.17
N ALA A 146 -7.29 -11.10 -1.69
CA ALA A 146 -6.11 -10.63 -0.95
C ALA A 146 -6.08 -9.12 -0.79
N TYR A 147 -6.96 -8.37 -1.44
CA TYR A 147 -6.98 -6.92 -1.38
C TYR A 147 -8.33 -6.44 -0.85
N ASN A 148 -8.26 -5.59 0.17
CA ASN A 148 -9.40 -4.86 0.71
C ASN A 148 -9.68 -3.61 -0.15
N TRP A 149 -10.85 -3.01 0.07
CA TRP A 149 -11.18 -1.71 -0.53
C TRP A 149 -10.30 -0.57 -0.01
N PHE A 150 -9.56 0.06 -0.90
CA PHE A 150 -8.90 1.34 -0.69
C PHE A 150 -9.84 2.47 -1.12
N ARG A 151 -10.27 3.31 -0.17
CA ARG A 151 -11.19 4.42 -0.48
C ARG A 151 -10.44 5.73 -0.70
N ILE A 152 -10.82 6.47 -1.75
CA ILE A 152 -10.29 7.81 -2.04
C ILE A 152 -11.45 8.81 -2.09
N GLY A 153 -11.42 9.81 -1.20
CA GLY A 153 -12.24 11.03 -1.31
C GLY A 153 -13.10 11.38 -0.09
N SER A 154 -13.78 10.43 0.55
CA SER A 154 -14.68 10.69 1.68
C SER A 154 -14.73 9.54 2.67
N ASP A 155 -14.92 9.81 3.97
CA ASP A 155 -15.19 8.80 4.99
C ASP A 155 -16.66 8.33 5.02
N VAL A 156 -17.57 9.03 4.34
CA VAL A 156 -19.00 8.70 4.28
C VAL A 156 -19.24 7.47 3.38
N ARG A 157 -20.01 6.50 3.88
CA ARG A 157 -20.37 5.28 3.13
C ARG A 157 -21.14 5.62 1.87
N GLN A 158 -20.87 4.90 0.77
CA GLN A 158 -21.51 5.13 -0.54
C GLN A 158 -21.30 6.56 -1.10
N HIS A 159 -20.28 7.26 -0.63
CA HIS A 159 -19.73 8.44 -1.28
C HIS A 159 -18.28 8.13 -1.63
N SER A 160 -17.75 8.83 -2.64
CA SER A 160 -16.39 8.68 -3.17
C SER A 160 -16.14 7.38 -3.96
N PHE A 161 -14.90 6.89 -3.99
CA PHE A 161 -14.43 5.85 -4.92
C PHE A 161 -13.69 4.75 -4.17
N LEU A 162 -14.01 3.49 -4.44
CA LEU A 162 -13.32 2.31 -3.91
C LEU A 162 -12.44 1.70 -4.99
N PHE A 163 -11.21 1.33 -4.62
CA PHE A 163 -10.25 0.63 -5.47
C PHE A 163 -9.81 -0.66 -4.77
N GLY A 164 -9.93 -1.79 -5.44
CA GLY A 164 -9.34 -3.07 -5.06
C GLY A 164 -8.24 -3.44 -6.05
N ARG A 165 -7.83 -4.72 -6.09
CA ARG A 165 -6.84 -5.20 -7.07
C ARG A 165 -7.37 -5.10 -8.50
N ASP A 166 -8.49 -5.76 -8.75
CA ASP A 166 -9.03 -6.00 -10.11
C ASP A 166 -10.36 -5.26 -10.34
N LYS A 167 -10.79 -4.42 -9.38
CA LYS A 167 -12.11 -3.76 -9.38
C LYS A 167 -12.02 -2.34 -8.84
N ALA A 168 -12.86 -1.48 -9.39
CA ALA A 168 -13.11 -0.16 -8.83
C ALA A 168 -14.61 0.16 -8.84
N ILE A 169 -15.10 0.78 -7.77
CA ILE A 169 -16.51 1.17 -7.61
C ILE A 169 -16.59 2.67 -7.43
N PHE A 170 -17.36 3.33 -8.29
CA PHE A 170 -17.52 4.77 -8.31
C PHE A 170 -18.92 5.12 -7.80
N TYR A 171 -19.02 5.62 -6.57
CA TYR A 171 -20.31 6.10 -6.03
C TYR A 171 -20.58 7.57 -6.39
N GLY A 172 -19.54 8.34 -6.71
CA GLY A 172 -19.65 9.73 -7.15
C GLY A 172 -19.78 9.87 -8.67
N SER A 173 -20.10 11.08 -9.13
CA SER A 173 -20.12 11.41 -10.55
C SER A 173 -18.70 11.32 -11.14
N LEU A 174 -18.53 10.54 -12.19
CA LEU A 174 -17.30 10.49 -12.99
C LEU A 174 -17.46 11.35 -14.24
N ARG A 175 -16.68 12.42 -14.37
CA ARG A 175 -16.59 13.22 -15.59
C ARG A 175 -15.25 12.99 -16.27
N LEU A 176 -15.26 12.41 -17.46
CA LEU A 176 -14.09 12.27 -18.33
C LEU A 176 -14.05 13.46 -19.28
N THR A 177 -12.97 14.25 -19.26
CA THR A 177 -12.82 15.45 -20.11
C THR A 177 -12.07 15.21 -21.41
N ASN A 178 -11.67 13.96 -21.66
CA ASN A 178 -10.96 13.52 -22.86
C ASN A 178 -11.65 12.25 -23.41
N ALA A 179 -10.92 11.37 -24.10
CA ALA A 179 -11.42 10.11 -24.61
C ALA A 179 -11.54 9.03 -23.54
N LEU A 180 -12.53 8.14 -23.72
CA LEU A 180 -12.63 6.84 -23.06
C LEU A 180 -12.34 5.76 -24.11
N THR A 181 -11.35 4.91 -23.84
CA THR A 181 -11.09 3.73 -24.67
C THR A 181 -11.66 2.52 -23.95
N LEU A 182 -12.52 1.76 -24.64
CA LEU A 182 -13.05 0.51 -24.12
C LEU A 182 -11.98 -0.58 -24.19
N GLY A 183 -12.05 -1.56 -23.27
CA GLY A 183 -11.26 -2.77 -23.39
C GLY A 183 -11.50 -3.43 -24.74
N SER A 184 -10.43 -3.58 -25.52
CA SER A 184 -10.44 -4.25 -26.82
C SER A 184 -10.18 -5.74 -26.58
N VAL A 185 -11.24 -6.52 -26.43
CA VAL A 185 -11.19 -7.91 -25.94
C VAL A 185 -11.62 -8.86 -27.05
N GLY A 186 -10.75 -9.82 -27.38
CA GLY A 186 -11.00 -10.96 -28.27
C GLY A 186 -10.84 -12.27 -27.52
N LYS A 187 -11.01 -13.40 -28.22
CA LYS A 187 -10.92 -14.75 -27.62
C LYS A 187 -9.57 -15.03 -26.96
N GLU A 188 -8.49 -14.49 -27.50
CA GLU A 188 -7.13 -14.66 -26.99
C GLU A 188 -6.83 -13.84 -25.72
N ASP A 189 -7.65 -12.83 -25.43
CA ASP A 189 -7.57 -12.02 -24.21
C ASP A 189 -8.41 -12.60 -23.07
N LEU A 190 -9.04 -13.76 -23.30
CA LEU A 190 -9.92 -14.42 -22.35
C LEU A 190 -9.36 -15.76 -21.92
N ARG A 191 -9.39 -16.00 -20.62
CA ARG A 191 -9.00 -17.28 -20.03
C ARG A 191 -9.97 -17.67 -18.93
N GLU A 192 -10.68 -18.78 -19.12
CA GLU A 192 -11.68 -19.22 -18.14
C GLU A 192 -11.08 -19.71 -16.83
N LEU A 193 -9.91 -20.32 -16.86
CA LEU A 193 -9.25 -20.88 -15.68
C LEU A 193 -8.12 -19.97 -15.19
N GLU A 194 -8.03 -19.77 -13.89
CA GLU A 194 -6.88 -19.11 -13.26
C GLU A 194 -5.58 -19.81 -13.65
N VAL A 195 -4.49 -19.03 -13.73
CA VAL A 195 -3.16 -19.60 -13.88
C VAL A 195 -2.74 -20.24 -12.55
N PRO A 196 -2.24 -21.49 -12.53
CA PRO A 196 -1.79 -22.13 -11.28
C PRO A 196 -0.55 -21.50 -10.66
N GLY A 197 0.17 -20.67 -11.44
CA GLY A 197 1.44 -20.07 -11.06
C GLY A 197 1.30 -18.82 -10.19
N ASP A 198 2.43 -18.19 -9.92
CA ASP A 198 2.47 -16.91 -9.23
C ASP A 198 1.98 -15.79 -10.17
N ALA A 199 0.89 -15.11 -9.79
CA ALA A 199 0.25 -14.08 -10.62
C ALA A 199 1.20 -12.92 -10.99
N GLU A 200 2.18 -12.60 -10.15
CA GLU A 200 3.18 -11.57 -10.48
C GLU A 200 4.11 -12.01 -11.62
N LYS A 201 4.44 -13.30 -11.70
CA LYS A 201 5.30 -13.83 -12.77
C LYS A 201 4.54 -14.06 -14.07
N GLU A 202 3.29 -14.48 -13.96
CA GLU A 202 2.42 -14.83 -15.09
C GLU A 202 1.38 -13.72 -15.36
N TYR A 203 1.69 -12.47 -15.03
CA TYR A 203 0.74 -11.35 -14.97
C TYR A 203 -0.07 -11.15 -16.26
N ALA A 204 0.55 -11.39 -17.43
CA ALA A 204 -0.12 -11.26 -18.72
C ALA A 204 -1.22 -12.30 -18.93
N GLU A 205 -1.00 -13.55 -18.50
CA GLU A 205 -2.00 -14.62 -18.60
C GLU A 205 -3.05 -14.50 -17.48
N ASP A 206 -2.65 -14.04 -16.29
CA ASP A 206 -3.58 -13.76 -15.18
C ASP A 206 -4.58 -12.64 -15.56
N ALA A 207 -4.11 -11.59 -16.23
CA ALA A 207 -4.97 -10.50 -16.71
C ALA A 207 -6.07 -10.97 -17.67
N LYS A 208 -5.85 -12.03 -18.45
CA LYS A 208 -6.88 -12.63 -19.31
C LYS A 208 -8.01 -13.29 -18.50
N HIS A 209 -7.67 -13.85 -17.35
CA HIS A 209 -8.66 -14.38 -16.42
C HIS A 209 -9.48 -13.25 -15.79
N VAL A 210 -8.84 -12.13 -15.46
CA VAL A 210 -9.53 -10.92 -14.98
C VAL A 210 -10.55 -10.42 -16.01
N ASN A 211 -10.18 -10.32 -17.29
CA ASN A 211 -11.10 -9.97 -18.37
C ASN A 211 -12.30 -10.92 -18.45
N PHE A 212 -12.04 -12.24 -18.38
CA PHE A 212 -13.10 -13.25 -18.39
C PHE A 212 -14.07 -13.08 -17.22
N GLN A 213 -13.56 -12.90 -16.00
CA GLN A 213 -14.40 -12.70 -14.82
C GLN A 213 -15.19 -11.39 -14.91
N ALA A 214 -14.59 -10.30 -15.40
CA ALA A 214 -15.26 -9.02 -15.59
C ALA A 214 -16.44 -9.13 -16.55
N LEU A 215 -16.29 -9.82 -17.69
CA LEU A 215 -17.40 -10.03 -18.63
C LEU A 215 -18.44 -11.02 -18.08
N LYS A 216 -18.01 -12.13 -17.45
CA LYS A 216 -18.91 -13.15 -16.90
C LYS A 216 -19.82 -12.59 -15.81
N THR A 217 -19.24 -11.80 -14.90
CA THR A 217 -19.93 -11.24 -13.73
C THR A 217 -20.50 -9.84 -13.97
N GLY A 218 -20.11 -9.18 -15.05
CA GLY A 218 -20.63 -7.88 -15.46
C GLY A 218 -22.15 -7.88 -15.56
N GLY A 219 -22.78 -6.87 -14.97
CA GLY A 219 -24.23 -6.66 -15.04
C GLY A 219 -24.66 -5.97 -16.33
N ASP A 220 -25.93 -5.63 -16.42
CA ASP A 220 -26.46 -4.81 -17.50
C ASP A 220 -25.76 -3.44 -17.54
N GLY A 221 -25.52 -2.95 -18.75
CA GLY A 221 -24.71 -1.76 -19.01
C GLY A 221 -23.21 -2.01 -19.08
N THR A 222 -22.73 -3.26 -18.94
CA THR A 222 -21.33 -3.60 -19.24
C THR A 222 -21.08 -3.46 -20.74
N ILE A 223 -20.04 -2.71 -21.14
CA ILE A 223 -19.69 -2.44 -22.54
C ILE A 223 -18.22 -2.79 -22.77
N PHE A 224 -17.91 -3.40 -23.92
CA PHE A 224 -16.53 -3.57 -24.40
C PHE A 224 -16.49 -3.50 -25.93
N TYR A 225 -15.27 -3.44 -26.48
CA TYR A 225 -15.05 -3.56 -27.93
C TYR A 225 -14.58 -4.98 -28.25
N ASP A 226 -15.39 -5.71 -29.01
CA ASP A 226 -15.05 -7.03 -29.53
C ASP A 226 -14.16 -6.84 -30.77
N LYS A 227 -12.86 -7.10 -30.58
CA LYS A 227 -11.87 -6.91 -31.64
C LYS A 227 -11.86 -8.00 -32.70
N ASP A 228 -12.39 -9.18 -32.39
CA ASP A 228 -12.47 -10.30 -33.35
C ASP A 228 -13.54 -10.02 -34.41
N ASN A 229 -14.63 -9.35 -34.00
CA ASN A 229 -15.77 -9.03 -34.87
C ASN A 229 -15.84 -7.54 -35.26
N HIS A 230 -14.95 -6.70 -34.73
CA HIS A 230 -14.92 -5.24 -34.94
C HIS A 230 -16.25 -4.55 -34.57
N ILE A 231 -16.82 -4.89 -33.41
CA ILE A 231 -18.09 -4.32 -32.93
C ILE A 231 -18.00 -3.86 -31.48
N MET A 232 -18.81 -2.86 -31.13
CA MET A 232 -19.08 -2.53 -29.73
C MET A 232 -20.23 -3.40 -29.22
N VAL A 233 -20.06 -3.98 -28.04
CA VAL A 233 -21.03 -4.90 -27.42
C VAL A 233 -21.45 -4.34 -26.06
N ILE A 234 -22.74 -4.40 -25.76
CA ILE A 234 -23.34 -4.01 -24.47
C ILE A 234 -24.19 -5.16 -23.92
N LYS A 235 -24.20 -5.35 -22.60
CA LYS A 235 -25.11 -6.28 -21.92
C LYS A 235 -26.40 -5.57 -21.55
N LEU A 236 -27.56 -6.09 -21.98
CA LEU A 236 -28.88 -5.62 -21.53
C LEU A 236 -29.78 -6.83 -21.25
N ASP A 237 -30.52 -6.78 -20.15
CA ASP A 237 -31.38 -7.86 -19.66
C ASP A 237 -30.68 -9.23 -19.64
N GLY A 238 -29.39 -9.24 -19.25
CA GLY A 238 -28.55 -10.43 -19.19
C GLY A 238 -28.01 -10.93 -20.53
N GLN A 239 -28.35 -10.31 -21.66
CA GLN A 239 -27.91 -10.72 -23.00
C GLN A 239 -26.89 -9.75 -23.60
N TRP A 240 -25.90 -10.28 -24.31
CA TRP A 240 -24.94 -9.47 -25.05
C TRP A 240 -25.53 -9.05 -26.40
N MET A 241 -25.54 -7.75 -26.65
CA MET A 241 -26.09 -7.14 -27.85
C MET A 241 -25.08 -6.22 -28.51
N LYS A 242 -25.13 -6.15 -29.84
CA LYS A 242 -24.35 -5.22 -30.62
C LYS A 242 -24.90 -3.79 -30.46
N VAL A 243 -24.03 -2.83 -30.19
CA VAL A 243 -24.35 -1.41 -30.31
C VAL A 243 -24.33 -1.03 -31.80
N SER A 244 -25.43 -0.48 -32.29
CA SER A 244 -25.50 0.01 -33.67
C SER A 244 -24.81 1.36 -33.79
N VAL A 245 -23.93 1.48 -34.78
CA VAL A 245 -23.20 2.71 -35.10
C VAL A 245 -23.33 3.00 -36.60
N GLU A 246 -23.27 4.27 -36.97
CA GLU A 246 -23.30 4.72 -38.35
C GLU A 246 -21.92 5.28 -38.74
N PRO A 247 -21.51 5.17 -40.01
CA PRO A 247 -20.35 5.89 -40.51
C PRO A 247 -20.47 7.39 -40.23
N LEU A 248 -19.33 8.05 -40.06
CA LEU A 248 -19.30 9.50 -39.97
C LEU A 248 -19.87 10.12 -41.25
N PRO A 249 -20.54 11.29 -41.16
CA PRO A 249 -20.94 12.05 -42.35
C PRO A 249 -19.74 12.32 -43.28
N GLU A 250 -19.94 12.34 -44.60
CA GLU A 250 -18.85 12.46 -45.59
C GLU A 250 -17.95 13.69 -45.38
N ASN A 251 -18.51 14.78 -44.83
CA ASN A 251 -17.83 16.04 -44.56
C ASN A 251 -17.15 16.10 -43.17
N VAL A 252 -17.25 15.05 -42.36
CA VAL A 252 -16.63 14.95 -41.04
C VAL A 252 -15.44 14.00 -41.12
N LYS A 253 -14.23 14.54 -41.02
CA LYS A 253 -12.98 13.77 -41.00
C LYS A 253 -12.11 14.23 -39.85
N TYR A 254 -11.51 13.28 -39.16
CA TYR A 254 -10.51 13.54 -38.13
C TYR A 254 -9.12 13.43 -38.77
N PRO A 255 -8.29 14.49 -38.76
CA PRO A 255 -7.03 14.55 -39.52
C PRO A 255 -5.85 13.87 -38.82
N PHE A 256 -6.07 13.27 -37.66
CA PHE A 256 -5.05 12.63 -36.83
C PHE A 256 -5.01 11.12 -37.05
#